data_AF-A0A9W9P235-F1
#
_entry.id   AF-A0A9W9P235-F1
#
_cell.length_a   1.000
_cell.length_b   1.000
_cell.length_c   1.000
_cell.angle_alpha   90.00
_cell.angle_beta   90.00
_cell.angle_gamma   90.00
#
_symmetry.space_group_name_H-M   'P 1'
#
loop_
_entity.id
_entity.type
_entity.pdbx_description
1 polymer ?
#
loop_
_entity_poly.entity_id
_entity_poly.type
_entity_poly.pdbx_seq_one_letter_code
_entity_poly.pdbx_strand_id
1 'polypeptide(L)'
;MADHAVRHHLETNSAARPLWLSSKTEREFVYSKGVESTQAKLLYFVAYAIYFLESSAAGFPMSDAPDQSTDLSVSVDKQQEILQGPPFNDTQILISTQHCIQLLCSSVRRLMNPDFPYSSSEGWMSVLLSTSTLERVAQFFVAVAKDDEKKDNTSPNSGWSHRKEFLWRMREDLGEYLATARTSQPKLEDIWFGAAYRELEARGAIPHLADESDPILHGSQIALRCEHCWEN
;
A
#
# COMPACT_ATOMS: atom_id res chain seq x y z
N MET A 1 1.24 7.49 5.13
CA MET A 1 1.98 6.23 4.83
C MET A 1 3.39 6.23 5.42
N ALA A 2 4.29 7.14 5.01
CA ALA A 2 5.69 7.19 5.48
C ALA A 2 5.79 7.23 7.01
N ASP A 3 5.05 8.14 7.64
CA ASP A 3 4.91 8.29 9.10
C ASP A 3 4.68 6.94 9.82
N HIS A 4 3.63 6.23 9.42
CA HIS A 4 3.28 4.92 9.98
C HIS A 4 4.35 3.84 9.69
N ALA A 5 4.93 3.83 8.49
CA ALA A 5 5.98 2.87 8.14
C ALA A 5 7.22 3.02 9.02
N VAL A 6 7.63 4.27 9.26
CA VAL A 6 8.77 4.63 10.11
C VAL A 6 8.49 4.27 11.56
N ARG A 7 7.32 4.67 12.09
CA ARG A 7 6.92 4.33 13.46
C ARG A 7 6.91 2.83 13.69
N HIS A 8 6.27 2.08 12.79
CA HIS A 8 6.24 0.63 12.85
C HIS A 8 7.64 0.01 12.81
N HIS A 9 8.53 0.49 11.93
CA HIS A 9 9.91 0.02 11.87
C HIS A 9 10.65 0.25 13.19
N LEU A 10 10.54 1.45 13.76
CA LEU A 10 11.17 1.83 15.02
C LEU A 10 10.64 1.02 16.22
N GLU A 11 9.38 0.61 16.19
CA GLU A 11 8.77 -0.19 17.25
C GLU A 11 9.08 -1.69 17.16
N THR A 12 9.25 -2.22 15.94
CA THR A 12 9.30 -3.68 15.70
C THR A 12 10.68 -4.21 15.32
N ASN A 13 11.52 -3.41 14.66
CA ASN A 13 12.83 -3.86 14.21
C ASN A 13 13.83 -3.88 15.38
N SER A 14 14.52 -5.00 15.58
CA SER A 14 15.46 -5.19 16.69
C SER A 14 16.66 -4.22 16.67
N ALA A 15 17.14 -3.83 15.49
CA ALA A 15 18.22 -2.87 15.32
C ALA A 15 17.76 -1.42 15.52
N ALA A 16 16.51 -1.10 15.18
CA ALA A 16 15.94 0.24 15.27
C ALA A 16 15.31 0.55 16.65
N ARG A 17 14.81 -0.48 17.34
CA ARG A 17 14.12 -0.36 18.63
C ARG A 17 14.95 0.30 19.74
N PRO A 18 16.26 0.04 19.88
CA PRO A 18 17.10 0.77 20.83
C PRO A 18 17.14 2.28 20.56
N LEU A 19 17.10 2.70 19.28
CA LEU A 19 17.05 4.11 18.89
C LEU A 19 15.70 4.74 19.23
N TRP A 20 14.62 3.98 19.16
CA TRP A 20 13.29 4.45 19.56
C TRP A 20 13.16 4.67 21.08
N LEU A 21 13.90 3.87 21.86
CA LEU A 21 13.95 3.94 23.33
C LEU A 21 15.07 4.87 23.85
N SER A 22 15.73 5.59 22.95
CA SER A 22 16.82 6.51 23.27
C SER A 22 16.34 7.82 23.91
N SER A 23 17.21 8.81 24.02
CA SER A 23 16.83 10.12 24.53
C SER A 23 15.73 10.76 23.66
N LYS A 24 14.93 11.67 24.25
CA LYS A 24 13.84 12.36 23.53
C LYS A 24 14.34 12.98 22.22
N THR A 25 15.50 13.63 22.26
CA THR A 25 16.11 14.31 21.10
C THR A 25 16.56 13.33 20.02
N GLU A 26 17.22 12.23 20.39
CA GLU A 26 17.65 11.20 19.42
C GLU A 26 16.44 10.53 18.78
N ARG A 27 15.41 10.23 19.58
CA ARG A 27 14.15 9.67 19.09
C ARG A 27 13.47 10.58 18.07
N GLU A 28 13.34 11.87 18.39
CA GLU A 28 12.73 12.87 17.48
C GLU A 28 13.54 13.03 16.19
N PHE A 29 14.88 13.04 16.30
CA PHE A 29 15.75 13.13 15.13
C PHE A 29 15.63 11.91 14.21
N VAL A 30 15.75 10.70 14.78
CA VAL A 30 15.66 9.44 14.02
C VAL A 30 14.31 9.31 13.34
N TYR A 31 13.25 9.69 14.06
CA TYR A 31 11.90 9.72 13.52
C TYR A 31 11.76 10.69 12.36
N SER A 32 12.08 11.97 12.58
CA SER A 32 11.91 13.03 11.58
C SER A 32 12.68 12.72 10.30
N LYS A 33 13.96 12.34 10.43
CA LYS A 33 14.82 11.99 9.29
C LYS A 33 14.33 10.72 8.58
N GLY A 34 13.84 9.74 9.32
CA GLY A 34 13.25 8.53 8.74
C GLY A 34 11.99 8.83 7.93
N VAL A 35 11.10 9.67 8.45
CA VAL A 35 9.88 10.10 7.74
C VAL A 35 10.22 10.86 6.47
N GLU A 36 11.14 11.83 6.54
CA GLU A 36 11.56 12.62 5.39
C GLU A 36 12.14 11.74 4.27
N SER A 37 13.10 10.88 4.59
CA SER A 37 13.73 9.98 3.61
C SER A 37 12.72 9.01 3.01
N THR A 38 11.87 8.42 3.84
CA THR A 38 10.82 7.49 3.39
C THR A 38 9.80 8.19 2.49
N GLN A 39 9.39 9.41 2.84
CA GLN A 39 8.44 10.19 2.04
C GLN A 39 9.01 10.58 0.68
N ALA A 40 10.27 11.03 0.64
CA ALA A 40 10.95 11.36 -0.61
C ALA A 40 11.01 10.18 -1.58
N LYS A 41 11.28 8.97 -1.06
CA LYS A 41 11.29 7.74 -1.87
C LYS A 41 9.90 7.35 -2.35
N LEU A 42 8.92 7.33 -1.45
CA LEU A 42 7.57 6.87 -1.78
C LEU A 42 6.86 7.77 -2.78
N LEU A 43 7.19 9.07 -2.84
CA LEU A 43 6.50 10.03 -3.71
C LEU A 43 6.45 9.57 -5.18
N TYR A 44 7.59 9.15 -5.73
CA TYR A 44 7.69 8.73 -7.13
C TYR A 44 6.93 7.42 -7.38
N PHE A 45 7.10 6.44 -6.48
CA PHE A 45 6.49 5.12 -6.64
C PHE A 45 4.97 5.12 -6.38
N VAL A 46 4.47 6.05 -5.56
CA VAL A 46 3.02 6.30 -5.45
C VAL A 46 2.47 6.85 -6.76
N ALA A 47 3.18 7.78 -7.42
CA ALA A 47 2.74 8.30 -8.71
C ALA A 47 2.70 7.20 -9.79
N TYR A 48 3.69 6.30 -9.81
CA TYR A 48 3.68 5.15 -10.72
C TYR A 48 2.56 4.16 -10.40
N ALA A 49 2.29 3.89 -9.11
CA ALA A 49 1.16 3.07 -8.72
C ALA A 49 -0.18 3.66 -9.21
N ILE A 50 -0.36 4.98 -9.08
CA ILE A 50 -1.55 5.69 -9.60
C ILE A 50 -1.63 5.52 -11.12
N TYR A 51 -0.53 5.79 -11.84
CA TYR A 51 -0.47 5.66 -13.29
C TYR A 51 -0.89 4.26 -13.76
N PHE A 52 -0.40 3.21 -13.11
CA PHE A 52 -0.80 1.84 -13.45
C PHE A 52 -2.28 1.58 -13.17
N LEU A 53 -2.79 1.98 -12.00
CA LEU A 53 -4.18 1.74 -11.61
C LEU A 53 -5.15 2.47 -12.56
N GLU A 54 -4.85 3.71 -12.92
CA GLU A 54 -5.61 4.49 -13.89
C GLU A 54 -5.57 3.89 -15.29
N SER A 55 -4.39 3.50 -15.77
CA SER A 55 -4.21 2.89 -17.10
C SER A 55 -4.94 1.55 -17.21
N SER A 56 -4.88 0.75 -16.13
CA SER A 56 -5.60 -0.52 -16.04
C SER A 56 -7.11 -0.29 -16.07
N ALA A 57 -7.63 0.67 -15.29
CA ALA A 57 -9.05 1.00 -15.27
C ALA A 57 -9.57 1.54 -16.63
N ALA A 58 -8.78 2.32 -17.35
CA ALA A 58 -9.14 2.87 -18.66
C ALA A 58 -9.19 1.81 -19.78
N GLY A 59 -8.50 0.69 -19.62
CA GLY A 59 -8.43 -0.41 -20.59
C GLY A 59 -9.68 -1.31 -20.65
N PHE A 60 -10.69 -1.06 -19.80
CA PHE A 60 -11.94 -1.82 -19.76
C PHE A 60 -13.07 -1.07 -20.49
N PRO A 61 -13.46 -1.49 -21.72
CA PRO A 61 -14.73 -1.05 -22.27
C PRO A 61 -15.87 -1.65 -21.42
N MET A 62 -16.80 -0.80 -20.98
CA MET A 62 -18.10 -1.23 -20.46
C MET A 62 -18.83 -1.97 -21.59
N SER A 63 -18.60 -3.27 -21.73
CA SER A 63 -19.32 -4.13 -22.68
C SER A 63 -20.57 -4.65 -21.98
N ASP A 64 -21.75 -4.29 -22.49
CA ASP A 64 -23.06 -4.72 -21.98
C ASP A 64 -23.37 -6.21 -22.23
N ALA A 65 -22.39 -7.03 -22.64
CA ALA A 65 -22.60 -8.42 -23.04
C ALA A 65 -22.30 -9.42 -21.92
N PRO A 66 -23.24 -10.33 -21.58
CA PRO A 66 -23.06 -11.32 -20.53
C PRO A 66 -22.39 -12.57 -21.11
N ASP A 67 -21.05 -12.65 -21.07
CA ASP A 67 -20.38 -13.93 -21.25
C ASP A 67 -19.16 -14.08 -20.31
N GLN A 68 -19.23 -15.09 -19.45
CA GLN A 68 -18.79 -15.01 -18.05
C GLN A 68 -17.48 -15.78 -17.75
N SER A 69 -16.63 -16.00 -18.75
CA SER A 69 -15.37 -16.77 -18.57
C SER A 69 -14.14 -16.20 -19.29
N THR A 70 -14.30 -15.11 -20.03
CA THR A 70 -13.25 -14.55 -20.92
C THR A 70 -12.47 -13.39 -20.28
N ASP A 71 -12.78 -12.98 -19.04
CA ASP A 71 -12.51 -11.61 -18.59
C ASP A 71 -11.23 -11.43 -17.73
N LEU A 72 -10.79 -12.46 -16.99
CA LEU A 72 -9.63 -12.35 -16.08
C LEU A 72 -8.29 -12.51 -16.80
N SER A 73 -8.17 -13.44 -17.76
CA SER A 73 -6.91 -13.63 -18.51
C SER A 73 -6.61 -12.43 -19.39
N VAL A 74 -7.63 -11.87 -20.04
CA VAL A 74 -7.51 -10.66 -20.87
C VAL A 74 -7.15 -9.43 -20.03
N SER A 75 -7.62 -9.36 -18.77
CA SER A 75 -7.22 -8.30 -17.83
C SER A 75 -5.73 -8.38 -17.48
N VAL A 76 -5.23 -9.57 -17.16
CA VAL A 76 -3.81 -9.77 -16.80
C VAL A 76 -2.89 -9.49 -17.98
N ASP A 77 -3.24 -9.93 -19.19
CA ASP A 77 -2.42 -9.69 -20.38
C ASP A 77 -2.27 -8.18 -20.66
N LYS A 78 -3.37 -7.42 -20.56
CA LYS A 78 -3.35 -5.95 -20.70
C LYS A 78 -2.53 -5.27 -19.58
N GLN A 79 -2.66 -5.73 -18.35
CA GLN A 79 -1.84 -5.23 -17.25
C GLN A 79 -0.35 -5.49 -17.52
N GLN A 80 0.00 -6.66 -18.06
CA GLN A 80 1.38 -6.95 -18.47
C GLN A 80 1.86 -6.05 -19.61
N GLU A 81 1.02 -5.74 -20.59
CA GLU A 81 1.36 -4.76 -21.65
C GLU A 81 1.70 -3.38 -21.05
N ILE A 82 0.95 -2.92 -20.04
CA ILE A 82 1.26 -1.68 -19.31
C ILE A 82 2.63 -1.78 -18.63
N LEU A 83 2.91 -2.91 -17.96
CA LEU A 83 4.19 -3.12 -17.26
C LEU A 83 5.38 -3.27 -18.21
N GLN A 84 5.16 -3.68 -19.46
CA GLN A 84 6.19 -3.73 -20.51
C GLN A 84 6.44 -2.37 -21.16
N GLY A 85 5.53 -1.41 -20.98
CA GLY A 85 5.68 -0.03 -21.42
C GLY A 85 6.40 0.87 -20.41
N PRO A 86 6.82 2.09 -20.81
CA PRO A 86 7.32 3.10 -19.87
C PRO A 86 6.25 3.50 -18.84
N PRO A 87 6.63 3.78 -17.57
CA PRO A 87 7.99 3.76 -17.02
C PRO A 87 8.42 2.37 -16.51
N PHE A 88 7.55 1.36 -16.57
CA PHE A 88 7.76 0.05 -15.99
C PHE A 88 8.68 -0.86 -16.80
N ASN A 89 9.02 -0.50 -18.04
CA ASN A 89 10.07 -1.15 -18.81
C ASN A 89 11.44 -1.10 -18.11
N ASP A 90 11.66 -0.14 -17.19
CA ASP A 90 12.74 -0.19 -16.22
C ASP A 90 12.39 -1.14 -15.06
N THR A 91 13.22 -2.18 -14.90
CA THR A 91 13.02 -3.21 -13.88
C THR A 91 13.12 -2.66 -12.46
N GLN A 92 13.97 -1.66 -12.21
CA GLN A 92 14.07 -1.05 -10.87
C GLN A 92 12.80 -0.26 -10.54
N ILE A 93 12.24 0.48 -11.50
CA ILE A 93 10.97 1.19 -11.30
C ILE A 93 9.84 0.20 -10.98
N LEU A 94 9.81 -0.95 -11.66
CA LEU A 94 8.84 -2.01 -11.38
C LEU A 94 9.01 -2.58 -9.97
N ILE A 95 10.22 -2.94 -9.56
CA ILE A 95 10.54 -3.45 -8.22
C ILE A 95 10.14 -2.44 -7.13
N SER A 96 10.55 -1.18 -7.28
CA SER A 96 10.26 -0.18 -6.25
C SER A 96 8.78 0.19 -6.18
N THR A 97 8.07 0.16 -7.32
CA THR A 97 6.59 0.29 -7.33
C THR A 97 5.92 -0.90 -6.64
N GLN A 98 6.42 -2.12 -6.87
CA GLN A 98 5.96 -3.34 -6.17
C GLN A 98 6.14 -3.20 -4.65
N HIS A 99 7.32 -2.74 -4.19
CA HIS A 99 7.56 -2.50 -2.77
C HIS A 99 6.65 -1.41 -2.19
N CYS A 100 6.39 -0.35 -2.94
CA CYS A 100 5.50 0.73 -2.54
C CYS A 100 4.06 0.22 -2.31
N ILE A 101 3.52 -0.53 -3.27
CA ILE A 101 2.15 -1.08 -3.18
C ILE A 101 2.07 -2.12 -2.05
N GLN A 102 3.10 -2.94 -1.87
CA GLN A 102 3.16 -3.89 -0.74
C GLN A 102 3.20 -3.17 0.61
N LEU A 103 3.98 -2.09 0.75
CA LEU A 103 4.01 -1.26 1.94
C LEU A 103 2.65 -0.62 2.22
N LEU A 104 1.99 -0.10 1.19
CA LEU A 104 0.68 0.51 1.27
C LEU A 104 -0.34 -0.49 1.82
N CYS A 105 -0.46 -1.66 1.18
CA CYS A 105 -1.38 -2.73 1.58
C CYS A 105 -1.11 -3.19 3.02
N SER A 106 0.15 -3.41 3.37
CA SER A 106 0.55 -3.85 4.70
C SER A 106 0.27 -2.78 5.76
N SER A 107 0.45 -1.50 5.43
CA SER A 107 0.18 -0.38 6.34
C SER A 107 -1.30 -0.22 6.61
N VAL A 108 -2.13 -0.27 5.57
CA VAL A 108 -3.59 -0.19 5.71
C VAL A 108 -4.10 -1.35 6.57
N ARG A 109 -3.68 -2.59 6.26
CA ARG A 109 -4.07 -3.78 7.04
C ARG A 109 -3.74 -3.67 8.52
N ARG A 110 -2.54 -3.18 8.87
CA ARG A 110 -2.14 -2.97 10.28
C ARG A 110 -3.02 -1.94 10.97
N LEU A 111 -3.34 -0.85 10.29
CA LEU A 111 -4.17 0.23 10.84
C LEU A 111 -5.65 -0.14 10.98
N MET A 112 -6.13 -1.14 10.24
CA MET A 112 -7.49 -1.70 10.36
C MET A 112 -7.64 -2.70 11.52
N ASN A 113 -6.56 -3.32 11.98
CA ASN A 113 -6.59 -4.29 13.08
C ASN A 113 -6.71 -3.54 14.44
N PRO A 114 -7.66 -3.89 15.34
CA PRO A 114 -8.49 -5.11 15.42
C PRO A 114 -9.93 -4.97 14.91
N ASP A 115 -10.31 -3.83 14.34
CA ASP A 115 -11.69 -3.55 13.96
C ASP A 115 -12.20 -4.47 12.82
N PHE A 116 -11.29 -5.12 12.07
CA PHE A 116 -11.61 -6.00 10.94
C PHE A 116 -10.81 -7.32 10.93
N PRO A 117 -11.44 -8.48 10.65
CA PRO A 117 -10.75 -9.73 10.39
C PRO A 117 -9.85 -9.66 9.15
N TYR A 118 -8.75 -10.42 9.15
CA TYR A 118 -7.79 -10.46 8.04
C TYR A 118 -8.45 -10.81 6.69
N SER A 119 -9.35 -11.79 6.68
CA SER A 119 -10.09 -12.23 5.49
C SER A 119 -10.96 -11.14 4.87
N SER A 120 -11.43 -10.18 5.68
CA SER A 120 -12.15 -9.03 5.16
C SER A 120 -11.19 -8.02 4.53
N SER A 121 -10.02 -7.79 5.14
CA SER A 121 -9.04 -6.75 4.74
C SER A 121 -8.59 -6.85 3.27
N GLU A 122 -8.50 -8.06 2.73
CA GLU A 122 -8.13 -8.26 1.33
C GLU A 122 -9.18 -7.71 0.37
N GLY A 123 -10.45 -8.00 0.64
CA GLY A 123 -11.56 -7.50 -0.13
C GLY A 123 -11.69 -5.97 -0.11
N TRP A 124 -11.42 -5.36 1.05
CA TRP A 124 -11.35 -3.91 1.21
C TRP A 124 -10.23 -3.28 0.41
N MET A 125 -9.03 -3.85 0.51
CA MET A 125 -7.87 -3.39 -0.25
C MET A 125 -8.13 -3.48 -1.74
N SER A 126 -8.76 -4.58 -2.18
CA SER A 126 -9.09 -4.75 -3.59
C SER A 126 -9.98 -3.61 -4.09
N VAL A 127 -11.07 -3.30 -3.37
CA VAL A 127 -11.98 -2.22 -3.77
C VAL A 127 -11.31 -0.85 -3.69
N LEU A 128 -10.53 -0.57 -2.64
CA LEU A 128 -9.82 0.70 -2.51
C LEU A 128 -8.88 0.97 -3.68
N LEU A 129 -8.15 -0.05 -4.13
CA LEU A 129 -7.23 0.08 -5.26
C LEU A 129 -7.97 0.16 -6.60
N SER A 130 -9.08 -0.57 -6.78
CA SER A 130 -9.79 -0.63 -8.06
C SER A 130 -10.75 0.54 -8.31
N THR A 131 -11.37 1.12 -7.29
CA THR A 131 -12.43 2.13 -7.46
C THR A 131 -12.00 3.56 -7.19
N SER A 132 -10.81 3.78 -6.63
CA SER A 132 -10.45 5.11 -6.11
C SER A 132 -9.03 5.59 -6.36
N THR A 133 -8.25 4.91 -7.23
CA THR A 133 -6.91 5.37 -7.66
C THR A 133 -6.06 5.94 -6.51
N LEU A 134 -6.09 5.26 -5.36
CA LEU A 134 -5.45 5.62 -4.08
C LEU A 134 -6.01 6.82 -3.30
N GLU A 135 -6.97 7.59 -3.81
CA GLU A 135 -7.55 8.74 -3.12
C GLU A 135 -8.16 8.35 -1.77
N ARG A 136 -9.01 7.32 -1.74
CA ARG A 136 -9.61 6.84 -0.49
C ARG A 136 -8.56 6.28 0.46
N VAL A 137 -7.49 5.68 -0.07
CA VAL A 137 -6.37 5.22 0.76
C VAL A 137 -5.65 6.40 1.40
N ALA A 138 -5.46 7.51 0.68
CA ALA A 138 -4.91 8.74 1.25
C ALA A 138 -5.83 9.33 2.34
N GLN A 139 -7.14 9.38 2.08
CA GLN A 139 -8.14 9.83 3.07
C GLN A 139 -8.12 8.97 4.35
N PHE A 140 -7.90 7.66 4.22
CA PHE A 140 -7.72 6.77 5.37
C PHE A 140 -6.51 7.17 6.22
N PHE A 141 -5.34 7.40 5.61
CA PHE A 141 -4.16 7.86 6.35
C PHE A 141 -4.36 9.23 7.01
N VAL A 142 -5.10 10.14 6.36
CA VAL A 142 -5.49 11.43 6.98
C VAL A 142 -6.38 11.22 8.20
N ALA A 143 -7.35 10.32 8.13
CA ALA A 143 -8.21 9.98 9.25
C ALA A 143 -7.42 9.38 10.43
N VAL A 144 -6.41 8.54 10.15
CA VAL A 144 -5.50 8.00 11.17
C VAL A 144 -4.66 9.12 11.81
N ALA A 145 -4.09 10.02 11.01
CA ALA A 145 -3.29 11.13 11.53
C ALA A 145 -4.08 12.05 12.48
N LYS A 146 -5.34 12.35 12.14
CA LYS A 146 -6.26 13.13 12.99
C LYS A 146 -6.54 12.45 14.34
N ASP A 147 -6.57 11.13 14.37
CA ASP A 147 -6.76 10.38 15.61
C ASP A 147 -5.52 10.42 16.50
N ASP A 148 -4.32 10.46 15.92
CA ASP A 148 -3.07 10.59 16.68
C ASP A 148 -2.90 12.01 17.26
N GLU A 149 -3.24 13.07 16.51
CA GLU A 149 -3.26 14.46 17.01
C GLU A 149 -4.22 14.65 18.20
N LYS A 150 -5.32 13.89 18.22
CA LYS A 150 -6.31 13.94 19.29
C LYS A 150 -5.86 13.21 20.56
N LYS A 151 -4.98 12.20 20.46
CA LYS A 151 -4.44 11.50 21.65
C LYS A 151 -3.48 12.38 22.44
N ASP A 152 -2.76 13.28 21.77
CA ASP A 152 -1.82 14.21 22.42
C ASP A 152 -2.55 15.36 23.13
N ASN A 153 -3.78 15.66 22.73
CA ASN A 153 -4.64 16.65 23.36
C ASN A 153 -5.59 15.96 24.35
N THR A 154 -5.36 16.14 25.66
CA THR A 154 -6.02 15.51 26.83
C THR A 154 -7.55 15.67 26.92
N SER A 155 -8.31 15.29 25.89
CA SER A 155 -9.76 15.35 25.81
C SER A 155 -10.34 13.94 25.95
N PRO A 156 -11.40 13.74 26.74
CA PRO A 156 -11.99 12.41 26.93
C PRO A 156 -12.40 11.82 25.58
N ASN A 157 -11.87 10.63 25.32
CA ASN A 157 -11.96 9.94 24.06
C ASN A 157 -13.44 9.62 23.78
N SER A 158 -14.08 10.39 22.89
CA SER A 158 -15.25 9.91 22.15
C SER A 158 -14.89 8.51 21.65
N GLY A 159 -15.62 7.47 22.06
CA GLY A 159 -15.33 6.08 21.64
C GLY A 159 -15.36 5.88 20.12
N TRP A 160 -15.84 6.90 19.40
CA TRP A 160 -15.84 7.07 17.97
C TRP A 160 -14.68 7.96 17.49
N SER A 161 -13.84 7.43 16.61
CA SER A 161 -12.64 8.07 16.07
C SER A 161 -12.79 8.35 14.57
N HIS A 162 -11.97 9.23 14.00
CA HIS A 162 -12.01 9.52 12.55
C HIS A 162 -11.70 8.27 11.73
N ARG A 163 -10.77 7.45 12.20
CA ARG A 163 -10.48 6.13 11.61
C ARG A 163 -11.73 5.24 11.61
N LYS A 164 -12.45 5.14 12.74
CA LYS A 164 -13.68 4.34 12.83
C LYS A 164 -14.78 4.85 11.91
N GLU A 165 -14.97 6.17 11.86
CA GLU A 165 -15.91 6.82 10.95
C GLU A 165 -15.61 6.51 9.49
N PHE A 166 -14.33 6.63 9.09
CA PHE A 166 -13.90 6.33 7.73
C PHE A 166 -14.17 4.86 7.38
N LEU A 167 -13.78 3.93 8.26
CA LEU A 167 -13.98 2.50 8.05
C LEU A 167 -15.47 2.12 7.99
N TRP A 168 -16.31 2.84 8.73
CA TRP A 168 -17.76 2.65 8.70
C TRP A 168 -18.37 3.11 7.37
N ARG A 169 -18.06 4.32 6.89
CA ARG A 169 -18.53 4.81 5.57
C ARG A 169 -18.06 3.92 4.43
N MET A 170 -16.78 3.54 4.45
CA MET A 170 -16.24 2.63 3.45
C MET A 170 -16.98 1.28 3.44
N ARG A 171 -17.53 0.83 4.57
CA ARG A 171 -18.31 -0.42 4.65
C ARG A 171 -19.59 -0.36 3.87
N GLU A 172 -20.26 0.78 3.96
CA GLU A 172 -21.47 1.06 3.22
C GLU A 172 -21.16 1.06 1.72
N ASP A 173 -20.12 1.78 1.31
CA ASP A 173 -19.64 1.81 -0.08
C ASP A 173 -19.27 0.41 -0.61
N LEU A 174 -18.58 -0.41 0.21
CA LEU A 174 -18.25 -1.79 -0.17
C LEU A 174 -19.51 -2.65 -0.31
N GLY A 175 -20.48 -2.49 0.60
CA GLY A 175 -21.76 -3.19 0.53
C GLY A 175 -22.54 -2.85 -0.74
N GLU A 176 -22.57 -1.56 -1.11
CA GLU A 176 -23.20 -1.08 -2.34
C GLU A 176 -22.46 -1.59 -3.59
N TYR A 177 -21.13 -1.57 -3.58
CA TYR A 177 -20.31 -2.11 -4.67
C TYR A 177 -20.55 -3.61 -4.86
N LEU A 178 -20.55 -4.41 -3.79
CA LEU A 178 -20.81 -5.85 -3.88
C LEU A 178 -22.26 -6.17 -4.29
N ALA A 179 -23.22 -5.31 -3.93
CA ALA A 179 -24.61 -5.47 -4.34
C ALA A 179 -24.81 -5.18 -5.85
N THR A 180 -23.98 -4.32 -6.43
CA THR A 180 -24.03 -3.91 -7.84
C THR A 180 -23.10 -4.72 -8.75
N ALA A 181 -22.00 -5.24 -8.21
CA ALA A 181 -21.07 -6.09 -8.91
C ALA A 181 -21.72 -7.44 -9.27
N ARG A 182 -21.81 -7.72 -10.57
CA ARG A 182 -22.34 -8.98 -11.11
C ARG A 182 -21.34 -10.15 -11.05
N THR A 183 -20.11 -9.87 -10.61
CA THR A 183 -18.98 -10.80 -10.55
C THR A 183 -18.51 -10.97 -9.10
N SER A 184 -17.79 -12.07 -8.83
CA SER A 184 -17.10 -12.26 -7.56
C SER A 184 -16.17 -11.09 -7.25
N GLN A 185 -15.99 -10.79 -5.96
CA GLN A 185 -15.07 -9.76 -5.48
C GLN A 185 -13.68 -9.94 -6.14
N PRO A 186 -13.11 -8.90 -6.76
CA PRO A 186 -11.76 -8.99 -7.32
C PRO A 186 -10.80 -9.36 -6.19
N LYS A 187 -9.84 -10.25 -6.49
CA LYS A 187 -8.77 -10.52 -5.54
C LYS A 187 -7.75 -9.41 -5.65
N LEU A 188 -7.06 -9.14 -4.56
CA LEU A 188 -5.97 -8.16 -4.59
C LEU A 188 -4.87 -8.56 -5.59
N GLU A 189 -4.70 -9.86 -5.80
CA GLU A 189 -3.81 -10.44 -6.79
C GLU A 189 -4.15 -10.02 -8.22
N ASP A 190 -5.44 -9.89 -8.56
CA ASP A 190 -5.91 -9.55 -9.90
C ASP A 190 -5.71 -8.05 -10.24
N ILE A 191 -5.36 -7.22 -9.26
CA ILE A 191 -5.21 -5.77 -9.46
C ILE A 191 -3.79 -5.39 -9.87
N TRP A 192 -2.77 -5.85 -9.13
CA TRP A 192 -1.38 -5.45 -9.36
C TRP A 192 -0.44 -6.64 -9.22
N PHE A 193 -0.55 -7.40 -8.13
CA PHE A 193 0.45 -8.40 -7.75
C PHE A 193 0.59 -9.51 -8.79
N GLY A 194 -0.49 -10.03 -9.36
CA GLY A 194 -0.45 -11.10 -10.36
C GLY A 194 0.32 -10.68 -11.61
N ALA A 195 0.00 -9.51 -12.18
CA ALA A 195 0.69 -8.99 -13.36
C ALA A 195 2.14 -8.59 -13.05
N ALA A 196 2.38 -7.93 -11.92
CA ALA A 196 3.70 -7.49 -11.49
C ALA A 196 4.65 -8.68 -11.26
N TYR A 197 4.19 -9.72 -10.57
CA TYR A 197 5.02 -10.90 -10.33
C TYR A 197 5.32 -11.67 -11.61
N ARG A 198 4.32 -11.87 -12.49
CA ARG A 198 4.57 -12.50 -13.80
C ARG A 198 5.61 -11.76 -14.62
N GLU A 199 5.54 -10.42 -14.62
CA GLU A 199 6.49 -9.59 -15.35
C GLU A 199 7.89 -9.63 -14.71
N LEU A 200 7.99 -9.60 -13.38
CA LEU A 200 9.27 -9.75 -12.67
C LEU A 200 9.91 -11.12 -12.90
N GLU A 201 9.11 -12.20 -12.91
CA GLU A 201 9.56 -13.55 -13.25
C GLU A 201 10.06 -13.63 -14.70
N ALA A 202 9.30 -13.06 -15.64
CA ALA A 202 9.68 -13.02 -17.06
C ALA A 202 11.01 -12.29 -17.30
N ARG A 203 11.33 -11.29 -16.46
CA ARG A 203 12.60 -10.57 -16.49
C ARG A 203 13.73 -11.24 -15.73
N GLY A 204 13.48 -12.36 -15.04
CA GLY A 204 14.45 -12.99 -14.15
C GLY A 204 14.83 -12.09 -12.95
N ALA A 205 13.94 -11.20 -12.53
CA ALA A 205 14.14 -10.23 -11.47
C ALA A 205 13.66 -10.74 -10.09
N ILE A 206 13.36 -12.03 -9.97
CA ILE A 206 13.09 -12.70 -8.70
C ILE A 206 14.19 -13.74 -8.49
N PRO A 207 14.91 -13.69 -7.36
CA PRO A 207 14.86 -12.70 -6.29
C PRO A 207 15.52 -11.35 -6.65
N HIS A 208 15.22 -10.29 -5.88
CA HIS A 208 15.78 -8.94 -6.04
C HIS A 208 16.22 -8.30 -4.72
N LEU A 209 16.91 -7.15 -4.80
CA LEU A 209 17.30 -6.35 -3.65
C LEU A 209 16.13 -5.51 -3.12
N ALA A 210 16.11 -5.28 -1.81
CA ALA A 210 15.19 -4.36 -1.16
C ALA A 210 15.57 -2.89 -1.46
N ASP A 211 14.60 -1.98 -1.45
CA ASP A 211 14.90 -0.54 -1.56
C ASP A 211 15.33 0.00 -0.18
N GLU A 212 16.64 0.11 0.02
CA GLU A 212 17.18 0.54 1.31
C GLU A 212 17.25 2.06 1.45
N SER A 213 16.70 2.55 2.57
CA SER A 213 17.02 3.81 3.27
C SER A 213 18.42 4.37 3.07
N ASP A 214 18.59 5.69 2.91
CA ASP A 214 19.82 6.28 3.45
C ASP A 214 19.87 5.99 4.97
N PRO A 215 21.05 5.61 5.52
CA PRO A 215 21.17 5.37 6.94
C PRO A 215 20.77 6.60 7.76
N ILE A 216 19.86 6.40 8.72
CA ILE A 216 19.35 7.49 9.54
C ILE A 216 20.38 7.84 10.62
N LEU A 217 20.54 6.97 11.61
CA LEU A 217 21.45 7.07 12.76
C LEU A 217 21.89 5.65 13.15
N HIS A 218 23.16 5.47 13.53
CA HIS A 218 23.76 4.17 13.91
C HIS A 218 23.53 3.02 12.91
N GLY A 219 23.34 3.34 11.62
CA GLY A 219 23.11 2.33 10.58
C GLY A 219 21.67 1.82 10.48
N SER A 220 20.73 2.33 11.28
CA SER A 220 19.31 1.98 11.12
C SER A 220 18.78 2.51 9.79
N GLN A 221 18.19 1.62 9.00
CA GLN A 221 17.66 1.90 7.67
C GLN A 221 16.25 1.34 7.53
N ILE A 222 15.38 2.12 6.90
CA ILE A 222 14.05 1.67 6.52
C ILE A 222 14.17 1.06 5.13
N ALA A 223 14.05 -0.27 5.05
CA ALA A 223 14.04 -0.99 3.78
C ALA A 223 12.59 -1.26 3.35
N LEU A 224 12.24 -0.84 2.14
CA LEU A 224 11.01 -1.28 1.50
C LEU A 224 11.28 -2.67 0.90
N ARG A 225 10.47 -3.64 1.28
CA ARG A 225 10.70 -5.05 0.94
C ARG A 225 9.41 -5.80 0.70
N CYS A 226 9.50 -6.83 -0.13
CA CYS A 226 8.47 -7.85 -0.31
C CYS A 226 9.04 -9.25 0.01
N GLU A 227 8.21 -10.28 -0.11
CA GLU A 227 8.60 -11.68 0.16
C GLU A 227 9.65 -12.24 -0.81
N HIS A 228 9.89 -11.56 -1.93
CA HIS A 228 10.86 -11.94 -2.95
C HIS A 228 12.19 -11.17 -2.85
N CYS A 229 12.36 -10.34 -1.83
CA CYS A 229 13.65 -9.69 -1.56
C CYS A 229 14.66 -10.68 -0.98
N TRP A 230 15.94 -10.50 -1.33
CA TRP A 230 17.02 -11.15 -0.60
C TRP A 230 17.11 -10.68 0.85
N GLU A 231 17.33 -11.63 1.76
CA GLU A 231 17.86 -11.35 3.10
C GLU A 231 19.39 -11.28 2.97
N ASN A 232 19.94 -10.07 3.06
CA ASN A 232 21.35 -9.88 3.39
C ASN A 232 21.50 -9.69 4.91
#